data_AF-A0A963JVD2-F1
#
_entry.id   AF-A0A963JVD2-F1
#
_cell.length_a   1.000
_cell.length_b   1.000
_cell.length_c   1.000
_cell.angle_alpha   90.00
_cell.angle_beta   90.00
_cell.angle_gamma   90.00
#
_symmetry.space_group_name_H-M   'P 1'
#
loop_
_entity.id
_entity.type
_entity.pdbx_description
1 polymer ?
#
loop_
_entity_poly.entity_id
_entity_poly.type
_entity_poly.pdbx_seq_one_letter_code
_entity_poly.pdbx_strand_id
1 'polypeptide(L)' 'FAGYNAGPGNLGKIRAEAESMGLDPNIWFGESEVAAAKVIGRETTTYVANIAKYYYAYKLILVAEAAKAAVNPSG' A
#
# COMPACT_ATOMS: atom_id res chain seq x y z
N PHE A 1 10.38 -1.28 -4.58
CA PHE A 1 10.45 0.18 -4.82
C PHE A 1 9.40 0.90 -3.97
N ALA A 2 9.75 1.34 -2.76
CA ALA A 2 8.89 2.19 -1.91
C ALA A 2 9.09 3.70 -2.18
N GLY A 3 9.79 4.04 -3.27
CA GLY A 3 10.45 5.33 -3.43
C GLY A 3 9.71 6.40 -4.23
N TYR A 4 8.51 6.17 -4.79
CA TYR A 4 7.99 7.14 -5.78
C TYR A 4 6.91 8.11 -5.30
N ASN A 5 6.18 7.90 -4.20
CA ASN A 5 4.97 8.73 -3.94
C ASN A 5 4.71 9.23 -2.51
N ALA A 6 5.63 9.07 -1.55
CA ALA A 6 5.48 9.72 -0.25
C ALA A 6 5.98 11.18 -0.24
N GLY A 7 6.74 11.58 -1.27
CA GLY A 7 7.73 12.65 -1.13
C GLY A 7 8.85 12.18 -0.18
N PRO A 8 10.13 12.50 -0.46
CA PRO A 8 11.24 12.04 0.37
C PRO A 8 11.09 12.46 1.85
N GLY A 9 10.35 13.54 2.14
CA GLY A 9 10.11 14.03 3.50
C GLY A 9 9.19 13.17 4.38
N ASN A 10 8.24 12.42 3.81
CA ASN A 10 7.29 11.63 4.63
C ASN A 10 7.64 10.14 4.70
N LEU A 11 8.51 9.62 3.81
CA LEU A 11 8.92 8.21 3.85
C LEU A 11 9.55 7.83 5.20
N GLY A 12 10.37 8.70 5.79
CA GLY A 12 10.94 8.46 7.12
C GLY A 12 9.86 8.35 8.21
N LYS A 13 8.86 9.23 8.18
CA LYS A 13 7.73 9.21 9.13
C LYS A 13 6.88 7.94 8.98
N ILE A 14 6.63 7.52 7.74
CA ILE A 14 5.86 6.30 7.44
C ILE A 14 6.58 5.06 7.95
N ARG A 15 7.89 4.96 7.73
CA ARG A 15 8.68 3.81 8.20
C ARG A 15 8.73 3.76 9.72
N ALA A 16 8.97 4.89 10.38
CA ALA A 16 8.93 4.97 11.83
C ALA A 16 7.55 4.61 12.41
N GLU A 17 6.47 5.03 11.74
CA GLU A 17 5.11 4.67 12.16
C GLU A 17 4.78 3.20 11.87
N ALA A 18 5.28 2.62 10.78
CA ALA A 18 5.12 1.19 10.51
C ALA A 18 5.84 0.35 11.58
N GLU A 19 7.08 0.70 11.91
CA GLU A 19 7.84 0.07 12.99
C GLU A 19 7.13 0.20 14.35
N SER A 20 6.55 1.37 14.66
CA SER A 20 5.80 1.59 15.91
C SER A 20 4.52 0.76 15.99
N MET A 21 3.96 0.38 14.84
CA MET A 21 2.79 -0.48 14.71
C MET A 21 3.14 -1.98 14.65
N GLY A 22 4.43 -2.33 14.66
CA GLY A 22 4.90 -3.72 14.50
C GLY A 22 4.77 -4.25 13.07
N LEU A 23 4.65 -3.36 12.09
CA LEU A 23 4.54 -3.67 10.66
C LEU A 23 5.92 -3.56 10.00
N ASP A 24 6.14 -4.28 8.90
CA ASP A 24 7.41 -4.18 8.16
C ASP A 24 7.47 -2.87 7.36
N PRO A 25 8.38 -1.93 7.70
CA PRO A 25 8.52 -0.66 6.99
C PRO A 25 9.03 -0.79 5.55
N ASN A 26 9.52 -1.97 5.16
CA ASN A 26 10.05 -2.26 3.82
C ASN A 26 9.03 -2.95 2.92
N ILE A 27 7.93 -3.47 3.49
CA ILE A 27 6.81 -4.02 2.75
C ILE A 27 5.76 -2.92 2.63
N TRP A 28 5.29 -2.67 1.41
CA TRP A 28 4.31 -1.62 1.17
C TRP A 28 2.90 -2.09 1.56
N PHE A 29 2.39 -3.08 0.84
CA PHE A 29 0.99 -3.49 0.92
C PHE A 29 0.69 -4.19 2.26
N GLY A 30 -0.41 -3.79 2.91
CA GLY A 30 -0.84 -4.36 4.21
C GLY A 30 0.05 -4.02 5.41
N GLU A 31 1.24 -3.47 5.16
CA GLU A 31 2.25 -3.14 6.17
C GLU A 31 2.43 -1.61 6.22
N SER A 32 3.48 -1.06 5.60
CA SER A 32 3.72 0.39 5.60
C SER A 32 2.62 1.24 4.94
N GLU A 33 1.72 0.66 4.15
CA GLU A 33 0.49 1.30 3.64
C GLU A 33 -0.43 1.77 4.79
N VAL A 34 -0.55 0.98 5.85
CA VAL A 34 -1.39 1.32 7.01
C VAL A 34 -0.80 2.52 7.76
N ALA A 35 0.51 2.52 7.94
CA ALA A 35 1.25 3.65 8.51
C ALA A 35 1.15 4.90 7.61
N ALA A 36 1.23 4.72 6.29
CA ALA A 36 1.08 5.79 5.33
C ALA A 36 -0.31 6.43 5.35
N ALA A 37 -1.37 5.62 5.51
CA ALA A 37 -2.74 6.11 5.72
C ALA A 37 -2.84 7.03 6.95
N LYS A 38 -2.13 6.70 8.04
CA LYS A 38 -2.16 7.45 9.30
C LYS A 38 -1.29 8.72 9.28
N VAL A 39 -0.10 8.65 8.69
CA VAL A 39 0.83 9.77 8.57
C VAL A 39 0.32 10.80 7.57
N ILE A 40 -0.09 10.36 6.38
CA ILE A 40 -0.43 11.28 5.29
C ILE A 40 -1.94 11.61 5.27
N GLY A 41 -2.82 10.78 5.85
CA GLY A 41 -4.21 11.15 6.12
C GLY A 41 -4.36 12.39 7.04
N ARG A 42 -3.29 12.75 7.77
CA ARG A 42 -3.18 14.00 8.53
C ARG A 42 -2.67 15.19 7.70
N GLU A 43 -2.12 14.98 6.50
CA GLU A 43 -1.42 15.96 5.67
C GLU A 43 -1.97 16.16 4.22
N THR A 44 -3.29 16.04 3.95
CA THR A 44 -4.06 16.55 2.74
C THR A 44 -4.38 15.62 1.53
N THR A 45 -5.20 16.15 0.61
CA THR A 45 -6.00 15.54 -0.49
C THR A 45 -5.22 14.85 -1.61
N THR A 46 -3.97 15.25 -1.88
CA THR A 46 -3.13 14.66 -2.95
C THR A 46 -2.83 13.18 -2.69
N TYR A 47 -2.90 12.75 -1.42
CA TYR A 47 -2.63 11.38 -1.02
C TYR A 47 -3.82 10.43 -1.17
N VAL A 48 -5.06 10.94 -1.07
CA VAL A 48 -6.29 10.14 -1.28
C VAL A 48 -6.31 9.57 -2.70
N ALA A 49 -5.89 10.36 -3.69
CA ALA A 49 -5.76 9.89 -5.06
C ALA A 49 -4.71 8.77 -5.23
N ASN A 50 -3.69 8.73 -4.37
CA ASN A 50 -2.62 7.74 -4.43
C ASN A 50 -2.99 6.44 -3.70
N ILE A 51 -3.59 6.50 -2.51
CA ILE A 51 -4.21 5.32 -1.86
C ILE A 51 -5.23 4.69 -2.82
N ALA A 52 -6.10 5.50 -3.42
CA ALA A 52 -7.11 5.00 -4.34
C ALA A 52 -6.48 4.20 -5.49
N LYS A 53 -5.39 4.72 -6.10
CA LYS A 53 -4.67 4.01 -7.17
C LYS A 53 -4.12 2.65 -6.71
N TYR A 54 -3.48 2.57 -5.54
CA TYR A 54 -2.94 1.31 -5.02
C TYR A 54 -4.05 0.33 -4.62
N TYR A 55 -5.10 0.82 -3.96
CA TYR A 55 -6.28 0.03 -3.63
C TYR A 55 -6.93 -0.58 -4.88
N TYR A 56 -7.13 0.21 -5.93
CA TYR A 56 -7.70 -0.27 -7.19
C TYR A 56 -6.76 -1.23 -7.94
N ALA A 57 -5.46 -0.91 -8.01
CA ALA A 57 -4.49 -1.80 -8.64
C ALA A 57 -4.43 -3.16 -7.94
N TYR A 58 -4.42 -3.19 -6.60
CA TYR A 58 -4.43 -4.42 -5.83
C TYR A 58 -5.75 -5.20 -6.01
N LYS A 59 -6.90 -4.51 -5.93
CA LYS A 59 -8.20 -5.14 -6.18
C LYS A 59 -8.26 -5.78 -7.56
N LEU A 60 -7.68 -5.13 -8.58
CA LEU A 60 -7.58 -5.68 -9.92
C LEU A 60 -6.64 -6.89 -9.99
N ILE A 61 -5.51 -6.88 -9.28
CA ILE A 61 -4.59 -8.03 -9.19
C ILE A 61 -5.29 -9.21 -8.54
N LEU A 62 -5.94 -9.03 -7.39
CA LEU A 62 -6.69 -10.10 -6.72
C LEU A 62 -7.80 -10.67 -7.60
N VAL A 63 -8.55 -9.82 -8.29
CA VAL A 63 -9.57 -10.26 -9.25
C VAL A 63 -8.93 -11.05 -10.39
N ALA A 64 -7.77 -10.62 -10.90
CA ALA A 64 -7.05 -11.33 -11.94
C ALA A 64 -6.50 -12.68 -11.46
N GLU A 65 -6.01 -12.78 -10.22
CA GLU A 65 -5.56 -14.02 -9.60
C GLU A 65 -6.72 -15.00 -9.38
N ALA A 66 -7.85 -14.52 -8.84
CA ALA A 66 -9.06 -15.31 -8.69
C ALA A 66 -9.60 -15.80 -10.05
N ALA A 67 -9.57 -14.94 -11.08
CA ALA A 67 -9.93 -15.32 -12.43
C ALA A 67 -8.97 -16.37 -13.02
N LYS A 68 -7.66 -16.27 -12.77
CA LYS A 68 -6.68 -17.28 -13.19
C LYS A 68 -6.88 -18.62 -12.49
N ALA A 69 -7.20 -18.62 -11.19
CA ALA A 69 -7.47 -19.84 -10.42
C ALA A 69 -8.76 -20.54 -10.91
N ALA A 70 -9.80 -19.78 -11.26
CA ALA A 70 -11.04 -20.33 -11.80
C ALA A 70 -10.87 -20.95 -13.21
N VAL A 71 -9.87 -20.50 -13.98
CA VAL A 71 -9.60 -21.00 -15.34
C VAL A 71 -8.74 -22.28 -15.34
N ASN A 72 -8.09 -22.65 -14.23
CA ASN A 72 -7.25 -23.85 -14.16
C ASN A 72 -7.57 -24.73 -12.93
N PRO A 73 -8.73 -25.44 -12.91
CA PRO A 73 -9.19 -26.16 -11.73
C PRO A 73 -8.63 -27.60 -11.58
N SER A 74 -7.64 -28.03 -12.37
CA SER A 74 -7.19 -29.44 -12.35
C SER A 74 -5.67 -29.55 -12.16
N GLY A 75 -5.28 -29.92 -10.94
CA GLY A 75 -4.09 -30.71 -10.63
C GLY A 75 -4.55 -31.98 -9.95
#